data_AF-A0A9P5QNJ2-F1
#
_entry.id   AF-A0A9P5QNJ2-F1
#
_cell.length_a   1.000
_cell.length_b   1.000
_cell.length_c   1.000
_cell.angle_alpha   90.00
_cell.angle_beta   90.00
_cell.angle_gamma   90.00
#
_symmetry.space_group_name_H-M   'P 1'
#
loop_
_entity.id
_entity.type
_entity.pdbx_description
1 polymer ?
#
loop_
_entity_poly.entity_id
_entity_poly.type
_entity_poly.pdbx_seq_one_letter_code
_entity_poly.pdbx_strand_id
1 'polypeptide(L)'
;MAKGLRSKSARKFRAIKRETIFGPVETARVLRLSERLKKDAQGPKTSELEAIARGEEPMQVEKTDDADMAEDKKISTSGRKDANHAKHKMAKEDRKKKNKEKLTKRELKKSSTFFRFHK
;
A
#
# COMPACT_ATOMS: atom_id res chain seq x y z
N MET A 1 8.62 -2.65 -40.89
CA MET A 1 8.99 -2.67 -39.45
C MET A 1 7.74 -2.75 -38.60
N ALA A 2 7.70 -3.67 -37.62
CA ALA A 2 6.64 -3.67 -36.63
C ALA A 2 6.68 -2.38 -35.80
N LYS A 3 5.50 -1.90 -35.37
CA LYS A 3 5.42 -0.71 -34.51
C LYS A 3 5.82 -1.10 -33.08
N GLY A 4 6.71 -0.31 -32.47
CA GLY A 4 7.14 -0.54 -31.09
C GLY A 4 6.03 -0.34 -30.05
N LEU A 5 6.21 -0.91 -28.86
CA LEU A 5 5.24 -0.88 -27.75
C LEU A 5 4.76 0.53 -27.40
N ARG A 6 5.69 1.50 -27.45
CA ARG A 6 5.46 2.90 -27.05
C ARG A 6 5.04 3.81 -28.21
N SER A 7 4.88 3.27 -29.41
CA SER A 7 4.48 4.03 -30.60
C SER A 7 3.13 4.73 -30.39
N LYS A 8 3.00 5.95 -30.93
CA LYS A 8 1.80 6.79 -30.75
C LYS A 8 0.54 6.10 -31.31
N SER A 9 0.65 5.47 -32.48
CA SER A 9 -0.45 4.74 -33.10
C SER A 9 -0.92 3.57 -32.23
N ALA A 10 -0.02 2.69 -31.79
CA ALA A 10 -0.38 1.55 -30.93
C ALA A 10 -0.99 2.00 -29.60
N ARG A 11 -0.49 3.10 -29.02
CA ARG A 11 -1.06 3.68 -27.78
C ARG A 11 -2.48 4.18 -28.00
N LYS A 12 -2.74 4.91 -29.09
CA LYS A 12 -4.07 5.43 -29.43
C LYS A 12 -5.07 4.30 -29.63
N PHE A 13 -4.71 3.25 -30.36
CA PHE A 13 -5.58 2.07 -30.53
C PHE A 13 -5.89 1.36 -29.21
N ARG A 14 -4.90 1.25 -28.30
CA ARG A 14 -5.14 0.68 -26.96
C ARG A 14 -6.06 1.56 -26.12
N ALA A 15 -5.94 2.89 -26.19
CA ALA A 15 -6.83 3.81 -25.50
C ALA A 15 -8.28 3.62 -25.96
N ILE A 16 -8.50 3.59 -27.28
CA ILE A 16 -9.82 3.34 -27.86
C ILE A 16 -10.40 2.01 -27.35
N LYS A 17 -9.63 0.91 -27.39
CA LYS A 17 -10.11 -0.39 -26.88
C LYS A 17 -10.44 -0.36 -25.39
N ARG A 18 -9.66 0.38 -24.59
CA ARG A 18 -9.94 0.54 -23.15
C ARG A 18 -11.24 1.26 -22.91
N GLU A 19 -11.54 2.30 -23.68
CA GLU A 19 -12.78 3.05 -23.54
C GLU A 19 -14.00 2.27 -24.05
N THR A 20 -13.90 1.65 -25.22
CA THR A 20 -15.06 1.06 -25.90
C THR A 20 -15.38 -0.36 -25.45
N ILE A 21 -14.36 -1.19 -25.20
CA ILE A 21 -14.55 -2.63 -24.95
C ILE A 21 -14.34 -2.96 -23.48
N PHE A 22 -13.21 -2.55 -22.91
CA PHE A 22 -12.84 -2.98 -21.55
C PHE A 22 -13.51 -2.15 -20.46
N GLY A 23 -13.61 -0.83 -20.65
CA GLY A 23 -14.22 0.12 -19.72
C GLY A 23 -15.62 -0.27 -19.25
N PRO A 24 -16.61 -0.51 -20.14
CA PRO A 24 -17.96 -0.89 -19.72
C PRO A 24 -18.01 -2.22 -18.97
N VAL A 25 -17.11 -3.17 -19.30
CA VAL A 25 -17.05 -4.47 -18.62
C VAL A 25 -16.49 -4.32 -17.21
N GLU A 26 -15.45 -3.51 -17.05
CA GLU A 26 -14.83 -3.20 -15.76
C GLU A 26 -15.81 -2.46 -14.84
N THR A 27 -16.50 -1.43 -15.34
CA THR A 27 -17.50 -0.70 -14.56
C THR A 27 -18.65 -1.60 -14.10
N ALA A 28 -19.19 -2.44 -14.99
CA ALA A 28 -20.24 -3.39 -14.64
C ALA A 28 -19.78 -4.42 -13.59
N ARG A 29 -18.50 -4.83 -13.61
CA ARG A 29 -17.92 -5.70 -12.58
C ARG A 29 -17.83 -4.97 -11.23
N VAL A 30 -17.35 -3.73 -11.22
CA VAL A 30 -17.25 -2.93 -9.99
C VAL A 30 -18.63 -2.71 -9.36
N LEU A 31 -19.65 -2.41 -10.17
CA LEU A 31 -21.02 -2.26 -9.70
C LEU A 31 -21.52 -3.54 -9.03
N ARG A 32 -21.40 -4.70 -9.71
CA ARG A 32 -21.79 -6.00 -9.13
C ARG A 32 -21.08 -6.32 -7.82
N LEU A 33 -19.78 -6.06 -7.74
CA LEU A 33 -19.02 -6.29 -6.50
C LEU A 33 -19.49 -5.33 -5.40
N SER A 34 -19.73 -4.06 -5.72
CA SER A 34 -20.23 -3.09 -4.74
C SER A 34 -21.62 -3.46 -4.21
N GLU A 35 -22.50 -4.01 -5.06
CA GLU A 35 -23.81 -4.49 -4.65
C GLU A 35 -23.72 -5.72 -3.76
N ARG A 36 -22.84 -6.68 -4.09
CA ARG A 36 -22.58 -7.84 -3.22
C ARG A 36 -22.05 -7.40 -1.87
N LEU A 37 -21.05 -6.53 -1.84
CA LEU A 37 -20.52 -5.99 -0.58
C LEU A 37 -21.58 -5.27 0.24
N LYS A 38 -22.50 -4.52 -0.39
CA LYS A 38 -23.64 -3.90 0.31
C LYS A 38 -24.60 -4.95 0.88
N LYS A 39 -24.91 -6.00 0.11
CA LYS A 39 -25.77 -7.10 0.58
C LYS A 39 -25.13 -7.87 1.73
N ASP A 40 -23.84 -8.18 1.62
CA ASP A 40 -23.08 -8.88 2.66
C ASP A 40 -22.95 -8.01 3.93
N ALA A 41 -22.70 -6.70 3.77
CA ALA A 41 -22.69 -5.75 4.89
C ALA A 41 -24.06 -5.55 5.54
N GLN A 42 -25.14 -5.79 4.78
CA GLN A 42 -26.51 -5.85 5.29
C GLN A 42 -26.92 -7.25 5.78
N GLY A 43 -26.01 -8.23 5.79
CA GLY A 43 -26.29 -9.58 6.32
C GLY A 43 -26.84 -9.56 7.74
N PRO A 44 -27.27 -10.72 8.26
CA PRO A 44 -28.66 -11.16 8.50
C PRO A 44 -29.55 -10.23 9.36
N LYS A 45 -29.34 -8.91 9.42
CA LYS A 45 -30.14 -8.02 10.28
C LYS A 45 -31.61 -7.99 9.88
N THR A 46 -31.93 -8.12 8.59
CA THR A 46 -33.32 -8.25 8.15
C THR A 46 -33.83 -9.68 8.22
N SER A 47 -33.00 -10.71 8.03
CA SER A 47 -33.46 -12.09 8.15
C SER A 47 -33.67 -12.51 9.61
N GLU A 48 -32.90 -12.01 10.56
CA GLU A 48 -33.15 -12.21 12.00
C GLU A 48 -34.37 -11.41 12.45
N LEU A 49 -34.53 -10.14 12.03
CA LEU A 49 -35.73 -9.36 12.38
C LEU A 49 -37.01 -9.86 11.69
N GLU A 50 -36.94 -10.37 10.45
CA GLU A 50 -38.09 -10.98 9.76
C GLU A 50 -38.37 -12.41 10.21
N ALA A 51 -37.37 -13.21 10.61
CA ALA A 51 -37.58 -14.53 11.21
C ALA A 51 -38.17 -14.41 12.62
N ILE A 52 -37.74 -13.42 13.41
CA ILE A 52 -38.37 -13.08 14.71
C ILE A 52 -39.81 -12.58 14.50
N ALA A 53 -40.09 -11.85 13.43
CA ALA A 53 -41.46 -11.43 13.08
C ALA A 53 -42.35 -12.56 12.51
N ARG A 54 -41.77 -13.65 12.00
CA ARG A 54 -42.49 -14.83 11.47
C ARG A 54 -42.54 -16.02 12.44
N GLY A 55 -41.84 -15.97 13.57
CA GLY A 55 -41.96 -16.95 14.65
C GLY A 55 -41.32 -18.32 14.38
N GLU A 56 -40.37 -18.42 13.45
CA GLU A 56 -39.64 -19.68 13.19
C GLU A 56 -38.30 -19.68 13.94
N GLU A 57 -38.11 -20.68 14.81
CA GLU A 57 -36.87 -20.82 15.59
C GLU A 57 -35.65 -21.11 14.69
N PRO A 58 -34.47 -20.51 14.98
CA PRO A 58 -33.29 -20.69 14.15
C PRO A 58 -32.71 -22.10 14.31
N MET A 59 -32.77 -22.87 13.21
CA MET A 59 -32.10 -24.15 13.03
C MET A 59 -30.58 -23.97 13.24
N GLN A 60 -30.02 -24.69 14.22
CA GLN A 60 -28.59 -24.66 14.56
C GLN A 60 -27.75 -25.14 13.38
N VAL A 61 -26.93 -24.25 12.82
CA VAL A 61 -25.82 -24.61 11.94
C VAL A 61 -24.61 -24.84 12.83
N GLU A 62 -24.18 -26.11 12.93
CA GLU A 62 -22.95 -26.51 13.62
C GLU A 62 -21.75 -25.71 13.06
N LYS A 63 -21.10 -24.96 13.94
CA LYS A 63 -19.81 -24.34 13.66
C LYS A 63 -18.78 -25.44 13.82
N THR A 64 -18.16 -25.85 12.72
CA THR A 64 -16.94 -26.66 12.76
C THR A 64 -15.82 -25.82 13.36
N ASP A 65 -15.24 -26.33 14.44
CA ASP A 65 -14.12 -25.76 15.18
C ASP A 65 -12.83 -25.77 14.33
N ASP A 66 -12.65 -24.77 13.47
CA ASP A 66 -11.33 -24.41 12.92
C ASP A 66 -10.65 -23.38 13.84
N ALA A 67 -10.52 -23.77 15.12
CA ALA A 67 -9.95 -22.95 16.19
C ALA A 67 -8.44 -23.10 16.36
N ASP A 68 -7.72 -23.69 15.39
CA ASP A 68 -6.25 -23.74 15.38
C ASP A 68 -5.67 -22.56 14.58
N MET A 69 -6.11 -21.35 14.96
CA MET A 69 -5.42 -20.12 14.58
C MET A 69 -4.17 -20.00 15.45
N ALA A 70 -3.04 -20.20 14.79
CA ALA A 70 -1.85 -19.37 14.91
C ALA A 70 -1.56 -18.83 16.31
N GLU A 71 -0.49 -19.34 16.92
CA GLU A 71 0.28 -18.57 17.90
C GLU A 71 0.76 -17.28 17.24
N ASP A 72 -0.12 -16.27 17.25
CA ASP A 72 0.19 -14.88 16.99
C ASP A 72 1.17 -14.48 18.09
N LYS A 73 2.47 -14.65 17.81
CA LYS A 73 3.50 -13.84 18.44
C LYS A 73 3.04 -12.41 18.25
N LYS A 74 2.47 -11.84 19.31
CA LYS A 74 1.91 -10.50 19.36
C LYS A 74 3.02 -9.52 19.06
N ILE A 75 3.27 -9.28 17.77
CA ILE A 75 4.16 -8.21 17.34
C ILE A 75 3.45 -6.94 17.76
N SER A 76 3.97 -6.29 18.80
CA SER A 76 3.49 -5.00 19.29
C SER A 76 3.72 -3.96 18.18
N THR A 77 2.75 -3.86 17.27
CA THR A 77 2.66 -2.80 16.26
C THR A 77 2.19 -1.48 16.88
N SER A 78 1.87 -1.46 18.18
CA SER A 78 1.45 -0.29 18.95
C SER A 78 2.60 0.56 19.49
N GLY A 79 3.84 0.36 19.02
CA GLY A 79 4.91 1.31 19.30
C GLY A 79 4.52 2.72 18.82
N ARG A 80 4.59 3.73 19.70
CA ARG A 80 4.26 5.13 19.36
C ARG A 80 5.07 5.54 18.12
N LYS A 81 4.39 5.86 17.00
CA LYS A 81 5.01 6.33 15.74
C LYS A 81 6.03 7.46 15.96
N ASP A 82 5.88 8.22 17.04
CA ASP A 82 6.72 9.36 17.38
C ASP A 82 8.09 8.98 17.97
N ALA A 83 8.22 7.81 18.61
CA ALA A 83 9.43 7.44 19.35
C ALA A 83 10.66 7.24 18.43
N ASN A 84 10.43 6.71 17.23
CA ASN A 84 11.49 6.46 16.26
C ASN A 84 11.66 7.60 15.25
N HIS A 85 10.62 8.42 15.05
CA HIS A 85 10.69 9.54 14.11
C HIS A 85 11.68 10.62 14.57
N ALA A 86 11.64 11.01 15.85
CA ALA A 86 12.59 11.98 16.42
C ALA A 86 14.04 11.49 16.32
N LYS A 87 14.30 10.23 16.69
CA LYS A 87 15.63 9.60 16.61
C LYS A 87 16.15 9.54 15.17
N HIS A 88 15.30 9.15 14.22
CA HIS A 88 15.67 9.09 12.81
C HIS A 88 15.93 10.48 12.22
N LYS A 89 15.14 11.49 12.61
CA LYS A 89 15.34 12.88 12.17
C LYS A 89 16.68 13.44 12.67
N MET A 90 16.99 13.28 13.95
CA MET A 90 18.27 13.72 14.53
C MET A 90 19.46 12.99 13.88
N ALA A 91 19.37 11.66 13.72
CA ALA A 91 20.43 10.89 13.06
C ALA A 91 20.66 11.29 11.60
N LYS A 92 19.60 11.69 10.86
CA LYS A 92 19.71 12.17 9.48
C LYS A 92 20.40 13.53 9.41
N GLU A 93 20.11 14.43 10.34
CA GLU A 93 20.77 15.74 10.44
C GLU A 93 22.25 15.60 10.81
N ASP A 94 22.59 14.72 11.76
CA ASP A 94 23.98 14.44 12.13
C ASP A 94 24.79 13.84 10.98
N ARG A 95 24.20 12.93 10.21
CA ARG A 95 24.84 12.38 9.00
C ARG A 95 25.11 13.47 7.96
N LYS A 96 24.18 14.41 7.75
CA LYS A 96 24.38 15.55 6.85
C LYS A 96 25.52 16.45 7.32
N LYS A 97 25.58 16.79 8.61
CA LYS A 97 26.67 17.60 9.20
C LYS A 97 28.03 16.92 9.02
N LYS A 98 28.14 15.64 9.38
CA LYS A 98 29.37 14.85 9.20
C LYS A 98 29.81 14.76 7.74
N ASN A 99 28.88 14.61 6.80
CA ASN A 99 29.22 14.56 5.38
C ASN A 99 29.73 15.90 4.85
N LYS A 100 29.14 17.02 5.28
CA LYS A 100 29.67 18.37 4.96
C LYS A 100 31.06 18.58 5.54
N GLU A 101 31.28 18.22 6.80
CA GLU A 101 32.59 18.33 7.45
C GLU A 101 33.65 17.43 6.77
N LYS A 102 33.27 16.23 6.32
CA LYS A 102 34.15 15.36 5.51
C LYS A 102 34.49 15.98 4.16
N LEU A 103 33.55 16.68 3.52
CA LEU A 103 33.78 17.38 2.26
C LEU A 103 34.75 18.55 2.46
N THR A 104 34.54 19.40 3.47
CA THR A 104 35.42 20.54 3.75
C THR A 104 36.82 20.10 4.18
N LYS A 105 36.95 19.05 5.00
CA LYS A 105 38.26 18.45 5.35
C LYS A 105 38.97 17.86 4.13
N ARG A 106 38.25 17.25 3.19
CA ARG A 106 38.82 16.75 1.93
C ARG A 106 39.29 17.89 1.03
N GLU A 107 38.54 18.98 0.96
CA GLU A 107 38.90 20.16 0.17
C GLU A 107 40.15 20.85 0.73
N LEU A 108 40.24 21.06 2.05
CA LEU A 108 41.42 21.59 2.74
C LEU A 108 42.65 20.68 2.58
N LYS A 109 42.45 19.36 2.55
CA LYS A 109 43.55 18.41 2.29
C LYS A 109 44.04 18.50 0.84
N LYS A 110 43.13 18.64 -0.12
CA LYS A 110 43.48 18.80 -1.55
C LYS A 110 44.23 20.11 -1.81
N SER A 111 43.79 21.22 -1.22
CA SER A 111 44.47 22.52 -1.39
C SER A 111 45.85 22.53 -0.72
N SER A 112 45.98 21.99 0.49
CA SER A 112 47.29 21.91 1.17
C SER A 112 48.29 20.98 0.47
N THR A 113 47.84 19.89 -0.17
CA THR A 113 48.71 19.06 -1.03
C THR A 113 49.11 19.78 -2.32
N PHE A 114 48.23 20.60 -2.90
CA PHE A 114 48.53 21.33 -4.14
C PHE A 114 49.66 22.35 -3.93
N PHE A 115 49.66 23.07 -2.81
CA PHE A 115 50.73 24.01 -2.45
C PHE A 115 52.04 23.36 -2.01
N ARG A 116 52.03 22.07 -1.62
CA ARG A 116 53.23 21.35 -1.16
C ARG A 116 54.10 20.83 -2.31
N PHE A 117 53.55 20.74 -3.52
CA PHE A 117 54.24 20.25 -4.71
C PHE A 117 54.70 21.36 -5.68
N HIS A 118 54.37 22.63 -5.41
CA HIS A 118 54.70 23.79 -6.26
C HIS A 118 55.67 24.76 -5.57
N LYS A 119 56.65 24.24 -4.82
CA LYS A 119 57.73 25.02 -4.22
C LYS A 119 59.08 24.43 -4.57
#